data_AF-A0AAW2MHE5-F1
#
_entry.id   AF-A0AAW2MHE5-F1
#
_cell.length_a   1.000
_cell.length_b   1.000
_cell.length_c   1.000
_cell.angle_alpha   90.00
_cell.angle_beta   90.00
_cell.angle_gamma   90.00
#
_symmetry.space_group_name_H-M   'P 1'
#
loop_
_entity.id
_entity.type
_entity.pdbx_description
1 polymer ?
#
loop_
_entity_poly.entity_id
_entity_poly.type
_entity_poly.pdbx_seq_one_letter_code
_entity_poly.pdbx_strand_id
1 'polypeptide(L)'
;MRITAYWDIVLRRMVDNMALHLIFSIQNLVKKEMQTEIIDELIGPQGNSLERMLEESPSIAEKRTKLETSIKLLKESKNVVANIMDRVVDNFD
;
A
#
# COMPACT_ATOMS: atom_id res chain seq x y z
N MET A 1 -54.52 -8.07 28.76
CA MET A 1 -54.01 -6.68 28.72
C MET A 1 -52.57 -6.54 29.24
N ARG A 2 -52.22 -7.02 30.44
CA ARG A 2 -50.85 -6.87 31.00
C ARG A 2 -49.73 -7.58 30.21
N ILE A 3 -49.98 -8.82 29.75
CA ILE A 3 -49.02 -9.58 28.92
C ILE A 3 -48.78 -8.92 27.57
N THR A 4 -49.83 -8.37 26.95
CA THR A 4 -49.75 -7.66 25.66
C THR A 4 -48.88 -6.41 25.76
N ALA A 5 -49.06 -5.62 26.83
CA ALA A 5 -48.23 -4.44 27.08
C ALA A 5 -46.76 -4.80 27.38
N TYR A 6 -46.52 -5.89 28.13
CA TYR A 6 -45.16 -6.38 28.36
C TYR A 6 -44.50 -6.87 27.07
N TRP A 7 -45.24 -7.58 26.22
CA TRP A 7 -44.73 -8.10 24.97
C TRP A 7 -44.32 -6.98 24.00
N ASP A 8 -45.11 -5.90 23.89
CA ASP A 8 -44.74 -4.74 23.08
C ASP A 8 -43.42 -4.10 23.54
N ILE A 9 -43.21 -3.99 24.86
CA ILE A 9 -41.97 -3.45 25.44
C ILE A 9 -40.78 -4.37 25.14
N VAL A 10 -40.96 -5.69 25.26
CA VAL A 10 -39.89 -6.66 24.99
C VAL A 10 -39.48 -6.61 23.51
N LEU A 11 -40.45 -6.56 22.59
CA LEU A 11 -40.17 -6.49 21.16
C LEU A 11 -39.39 -5.23 20.79
N ARG A 12 -39.79 -4.06 21.30
CA ARG A 12 -39.06 -2.80 21.06
C ARG A 12 -37.62 -2.87 21.58
N ARG A 13 -37.43 -3.36 22.80
CA ARG A 13 -36.10 -3.55 23.38
C ARG A 13 -35.26 -4.53 22.58
N MET A 14 -35.85 -5.60 22.05
CA MET A 14 -35.12 -6.57 21.24
C MET A 14 -34.59 -5.92 19.96
N VAL A 15 -35.42 -5.14 19.26
CA VAL A 15 -35.01 -4.42 18.04
C VAL A 15 -33.89 -3.43 18.35
N ASP A 16 -34.03 -2.63 19.41
CA ASP A 16 -33.02 -1.63 19.80
C ASP A 16 -31.69 -2.29 20.18
N ASN A 17 -31.73 -3.37 20.96
CA ASN A 17 -30.51 -4.10 21.37
C ASN A 17 -29.83 -4.77 20.18
N MET A 18 -30.59 -5.36 19.25
CA MET A 18 -30.03 -5.94 18.03
C MET A 18 -29.36 -4.87 17.16
N ALA A 19 -30.01 -3.72 16.97
CA ALA A 19 -29.44 -2.61 16.21
C ALA A 19 -28.13 -2.11 16.84
N LEU A 20 -28.13 -1.88 18.16
CA LEU A 20 -26.94 -1.44 18.90
C LEU A 20 -25.82 -2.47 18.85
N HIS A 21 -26.14 -3.75 19.05
CA HIS A 21 -25.16 -4.84 19.02
C HIS A 21 -24.53 -4.93 17.62
N LEU A 22 -25.33 -4.95 16.56
CA LEU A 22 -24.81 -5.04 15.18
C LEU A 22 -23.94 -3.83 14.83
N ILE A 23 -24.37 -2.61 15.16
CA ILE A 23 -23.59 -1.40 14.89
C ILE A 23 -22.26 -1.46 15.64
N PHE A 24 -22.28 -1.82 16.93
CA PHE A 24 -21.07 -1.93 17.73
C PHE A 24 -20.13 -3.02 17.19
N SER A 25 -20.65 -4.22 16.90
CA SER A 25 -19.86 -5.33 16.37
C SER A 25 -19.21 -4.98 15.04
N ILE A 26 -19.96 -4.40 14.09
CA ILE A 26 -19.40 -4.00 12.79
C ILE A 26 -18.34 -2.91 12.97
N GLN A 27 -18.60 -1.92 13.83
CA GLN A 27 -17.62 -0.87 14.09
C GLN A 27 -16.36 -1.41 14.76
N ASN A 28 -16.48 -2.36 15.69
CA ASN A 28 -15.34 -2.97 16.36
C ASN A 28 -14.53 -3.83 15.38
N LEU A 29 -15.21 -4.64 14.57
CA LEU A 29 -14.62 -5.46 13.52
C LEU A 29 -13.80 -4.59 12.56
N VAL A 30 -14.41 -3.56 11.97
CA VAL A 30 -13.75 -2.71 10.97
C VAL A 30 -12.63 -1.85 11.58
N LYS A 31 -12.84 -1.29 12.77
CA LYS A 31 -11.89 -0.32 13.35
C LYS A 31 -10.73 -0.96 14.09
N LYS A 32 -10.90 -2.15 14.65
CA LYS A 32 -9.89 -2.76 15.53
C LYS A 32 -9.38 -4.09 14.99
N GLU A 33 -10.30 -4.99 14.63
CA GLU A 33 -9.94 -6.36 14.28
C GLU A 33 -9.35 -6.42 12.87
N MET A 34 -10.01 -5.80 11.89
CA MET A 34 -9.60 -5.80 10.49
C MET A 34 -8.20 -5.20 10.28
N GLN A 35 -7.83 -4.14 10.99
CA GLN A 35 -6.48 -3.58 10.90
C GLN A 35 -5.40 -4.55 11.36
N THR A 36 -5.68 -5.28 12.45
CA THR A 36 -4.74 -6.25 13.01
C THR A 36 -4.56 -7.42 12.05
N GLU A 37 -5.68 -7.95 11.51
CA GLU A 37 -5.66 -9.04 10.53
C GLU A 37 -4.93 -8.67 9.24
N ILE A 38 -5.13 -7.45 8.72
CA ILE A 38 -4.42 -6.97 7.53
C ILE A 38 -2.90 -6.91 7.77
N ILE A 39 -2.48 -6.42 8.93
CA ILE A 39 -1.05 -6.33 9.27
C ILE A 39 -0.45 -7.73 9.43
N ASP A 40 -1.15 -8.64 10.08
CA ASP A 40 -0.71 -10.02 10.27
C ASP A 40 -0.58 -10.76 8.92
N GLU A 41 -1.51 -10.55 7.98
CA GLU A 41 -1.43 -11.10 6.62
C GLU A 41 -0.28 -10.48 5.81
N LEU A 42 -0.07 -9.17 5.96
CA LEU A 42 0.97 -8.43 5.23
C LEU A 42 2.38 -8.81 5.68
N ILE A 43 2.58 -8.98 6.99
CA ILE A 43 3.89 -9.31 7.54
C ILE A 43 4.13 -10.82 7.46
N GLY A 44 3.10 -11.64 7.70
CA GLY A 44 3.16 -13.09 7.67
C GLY A 44 4.23 -13.68 8.63
N PRO A 45 4.20 -15.00 8.89
CA PRO A 45 5.19 -15.62 9.77
C PRO A 45 6.62 -15.63 9.19
N GLN A 46 6.79 -15.34 7.90
CA GLN A 46 8.10 -15.36 7.23
C GLN A 46 8.58 -13.99 6.71
N GLY A 47 7.85 -12.89 6.93
CA GLY A 47 8.27 -11.54 6.49
C GLY A 47 8.22 -11.29 4.97
N ASN A 48 8.20 -12.36 4.16
CA ASN A 48 8.29 -12.30 2.69
C ASN A 48 6.97 -11.95 1.99
N SER A 49 5.84 -11.83 2.72
CA SER A 49 4.52 -11.55 2.13
C SER A 49 4.47 -10.13 1.56
N LEU A 50 4.92 -9.15 2.35
CA LEU A 50 5.04 -7.76 1.95
C LEU A 50 5.96 -7.57 0.72
N GLU A 51 7.12 -8.22 0.71
CA GLU A 51 8.08 -8.12 -0.40
C GLU A 51 7.47 -8.59 -1.73
N ARG A 52 6.65 -9.66 -1.70
CA ARG A 52 5.94 -10.16 -2.88
C ARG A 52 4.84 -9.20 -3.34
N MET A 53 4.16 -8.51 -2.43
CA MET A 53 3.16 -7.50 -2.81
C MET A 53 3.80 -6.24 -3.40
N LEU A 54 5.05 -5.95 -3.03
CA LEU A 54 5.85 -4.84 -3.55
C LEU A 54 6.66 -5.23 -4.80
N GLU A 55 6.54 -6.47 -5.28
CA GLU A 55 7.22 -6.91 -6.49
C GLU A 55 6.69 -6.12 -7.69
N GLU A 56 7.60 -5.41 -8.36
CA GLU A 56 7.26 -4.63 -9.54
C GLU A 56 6.72 -5.52 -10.66
N SER A 57 5.72 -5.04 -11.40
CA SER A 57 5.29 -5.76 -12.61
C SER A 57 6.45 -5.91 -13.61
N PRO A 58 6.58 -7.05 -14.33
CA PRO A 58 7.71 -7.31 -15.22
C PRO A 58 7.92 -6.20 -16.28
N SER A 59 6.83 -5.62 -16.79
CA SER A 59 6.89 -4.52 -17.76
C SER A 59 7.50 -3.24 -17.18
N ILE A 60 7.22 -2.92 -15.92
CA ILE A 60 7.79 -1.75 -15.24
C ILE A 60 9.26 -2.00 -14.91
N ALA A 61 9.59 -3.19 -14.42
CA ALA A 61 10.97 -3.58 -14.14
C ALA A 61 11.85 -3.50 -15.40
N GLU A 62 11.38 -3.99 -16.54
CA GLU A 62 12.09 -3.89 -17.82
C GLU A 62 12.29 -2.44 -18.28
N LYS A 63 11.27 -1.59 -18.13
CA LYS A 63 11.40 -0.16 -18.46
C LYS A 63 12.41 0.53 -17.53
N ARG A 64 12.41 0.21 -16.23
CA ARG A 64 13.34 0.75 -15.25
C ARG A 64 14.79 0.40 -15.61
N THR A 65 15.08 -0.86 -15.93
CA THR A 65 16.43 -1.30 -16.30
C THR A 65 16.93 -0.67 -17.61
N LYS A 66 16.05 -0.54 -18.61
CA LYS A 66 16.38 0.17 -19.87
C LYS A 66 16.70 1.65 -19.64
N LEU A 67 15.94 2.30 -18.77
CA LEU A 67 16.16 3.71 -18.46
C LEU A 67 17.47 3.91 -17.68
N GLU A 68 17.74 3.04 -16.72
CA GLU A 68 18.97 3.05 -15.92
C GLU A 68 20.23 2.86 -16.79
N THR A 69 20.20 1.90 -17.72
CA THR A 69 21.28 1.70 -18.70
C THR A 69 21.46 2.92 -19.62
N SER A 70 20.37 3.52 -20.11
CA SER A 70 20.42 4.73 -20.93
C SER A 70 21.03 5.91 -20.17
N ILE A 71 20.66 6.10 -18.90
CA ILE A 71 21.21 7.15 -18.04
C ILE A 71 22.72 6.94 -17.83
N LYS A 72 23.15 5.70 -17.60
CA LYS A 72 24.57 5.38 -17.44
C LYS A 72 25.37 5.76 -18.69
N LEU A 73 24.90 5.37 -19.88
CA LEU A 73 25.55 5.69 -21.15
C LEU A 73 25.62 7.21 -21.38
N LEU A 74 24.55 7.94 -21.08
CA LEU A 74 24.53 9.40 -21.23
C LEU A 74 25.54 10.09 -20.30
N LYS A 75 25.72 9.58 -19.07
CA LYS A 75 26.76 10.08 -18.15
C LYS A 75 28.17 9.83 -18.69
N GLU A 76 28.42 8.65 -19.23
CA GLU A 76 29.72 8.31 -19.86
C GLU A 76 29.99 9.20 -21.07
N SER A 77 29.00 9.35 -21.96
CA SER A 77 29.12 10.22 -23.14
C SER A 77 29.37 11.68 -22.76
N LYS A 78 28.71 12.19 -21.70
CA LYS A 78 28.97 13.54 -21.18
C LYS A 78 30.43 13.71 -20.78
N ASN A 79 31.01 12.75 -20.07
CA ASN A 79 32.40 12.82 -19.63
C ASN A 79 33.38 12.79 -20.82
N VAL A 80 33.09 11.97 -21.85
CA VAL A 80 33.91 11.94 -23.07
C VAL A 80 33.87 13.28 -23.79
N VAL A 81 32.68 13.88 -23.94
CA VAL A 81 32.53 15.20 -24.58
C VAL A 81 33.24 16.29 -23.78
N ALA A 82 33.16 16.26 -22.44
CA ALA A 82 33.91 17.18 -21.58
C ALA A 82 35.42 17.07 -21.81
N ASN A 83 35.98 15.85 -21.80
CA ASN A 83 37.40 15.64 -22.07
C ASN A 83 37.83 16.13 -23.46
N ILE A 84 36.98 15.99 -24.48
CA ILE A 84 37.26 16.53 -25.82
C ILE A 84 37.28 18.05 -25.77
N MET A 85 36.31 18.67 -25.11
CA MET A 85 36.22 20.12 -24.96
C MET A 85 37.43 20.70 -24.24
N ASP A 86 37.86 20.07 -23.13
CA ASP A 86 39.05 20.47 -22.37
C ASP A 86 40.31 20.45 -23.27
N ARG A 87 40.50 19.35 -24.03
CA ARG A 87 41.61 19.24 -24.98
C ARG A 87 41.53 20.27 -26.11
N VAL A 88 40.33 20.65 -26.55
CA VAL A 88 40.16 21.66 -27.59
C VAL A 88 40.57 23.02 -27.04
N VAL A 89 40.12 23.39 -25.84
CA VAL A 89 40.49 24.64 -25.17
C VAL A 89 42.00 24.72 -24.95
N ASP A 90 42.63 23.64 -24.45
CA ASP A 90 44.08 23.58 -24.23
C ASP A 90 44.93 23.74 -25.51
N ASN A 91 44.37 23.47 -26.70
CA ASN A 91 45.08 23.62 -27.99
C ASN A 91 44.95 25.03 -28.59
N PHE A 92 44.14 25.91 -28.00
CA PHE A 92 43.92 27.29 -28.47
C PHE A 92 44.60 28.37 -27.60
N ASP A 93 45.26 27.97 -26.51
CA ASP A 93 46.23 28.78 -25.73
C ASP A 93 47.68 28.51 -26.20
#